data_AF-B8Y213-F1
#
_entry.id   AF-B8Y213-F1
#
_cell.length_a   1.000
_cell.length_b   1.000
_cell.length_c   1.000
_cell.angle_alpha   90.00
_cell.angle_beta   90.00
_cell.angle_gamma   90.00
#
_symmetry.space_group_name_H-M   'P 1'
#
loop_
_entity.id
_entity.type
_entity.pdbx_description
1 polymer ?
#
loop_
_entity_poly.entity_id
_entity_poly.type
_entity_poly.pdbx_seq_one_letter_code
_entity_poly.pdbx_strand_id
1 'polypeptide(L)' 'MRKTKTEALKTKEHLMLAALETFYRKGIARTSLNEIAQTAGVTRGAPYWHFKNKEDLFDALFQ' A
#
# COMPACT_ATOMS: atom_id res chain seq x y z
N MET A 1 -13.92 -0.51 -15.49
CA MET A 1 -14.30 -1.87 -15.04
C MET A 1 -14.05 -1.98 -13.55
N ARG A 2 -15.03 -2.48 -12.77
CA ARG A 2 -14.87 -2.72 -11.33
C ARG A 2 -14.00 -3.97 -11.15
N LYS A 3 -12.87 -3.85 -10.44
CA LYS A 3 -12.05 -5.02 -10.09
C LYS A 3 -12.86 -5.99 -9.22
N THR A 4 -12.62 -7.28 -9.41
CA THR A 4 -13.24 -8.32 -8.59
C THR A 4 -12.75 -8.22 -7.15
N LYS A 5 -13.52 -8.76 -6.19
CA LYS A 5 -13.15 -8.76 -4.76
C LYS A 5 -11.77 -9.42 -4.54
N THR A 6 -11.47 -10.46 -5.31
CA THR A 6 -10.18 -11.18 -5.28
C THR A 6 -9.03 -10.30 -5.76
N GLU A 7 -9.19 -9.57 -6.86
CA GLU A 7 -8.14 -8.67 -7.36
C GLU A 7 -7.88 -7.49 -6.43
N ALA A 8 -8.94 -6.98 -5.78
CA ALA A 8 -8.82 -5.94 -4.77
C ALA A 8 -8.01 -6.44 -3.56
N LEU A 9 -8.24 -7.68 -3.12
CA LEU A 9 -7.49 -8.28 -2.01
C LEU A 9 -6.01 -8.47 -2.37
N LYS A 10 -5.71 -9.01 -3.55
CA LYS A 10 -4.33 -9.14 -4.05
C LYS A 10 -3.61 -7.79 -4.14
N THR A 11 -4.32 -6.75 -4.61
CA THR A 11 -3.76 -5.39 -4.66
C THR A 11 -3.44 -4.87 -3.26
N LYS A 12 -4.32 -5.11 -2.29
CA LYS A 12 -4.08 -4.76 -0.88
C LYS A 12 -2.84 -5.46 -0.32
N GLU A 13 -2.70 -6.76 -0.55
CA GLU A 13 -1.55 -7.56 -0.09
C GLU A 13 -0.23 -7.06 -0.69
N HIS A 14 -0.19 -6.78 -2.00
CA HIS A 14 1.01 -6.21 -2.64
C HIS A 14 1.38 -4.85 -2.07
N LEU A 15 0.39 -3.98 -1.80
CA LEU A 15 0.64 -2.69 -1.16
C LEU A 15 1.22 -2.85 0.25
N MET A 16 0.77 -3.82 1.03
CA MET A 16 1.27 -4.09 2.38
C MET A 16 2.72 -4.60 2.36
N LEU A 17 3.05 -5.53 1.47
CA LEU A 17 4.42 -6.02 1.30
C LEU A 17 5.37 -4.90 0.85
N ALA A 18 4.94 -4.11 -0.14
CA ALA A 18 5.69 -2.95 -0.59
C ALA A 18 5.87 -1.90 0.51
N ALA A 19 4.85 -1.68 1.35
CA ALA A 19 4.92 -0.77 2.50
C ALA A 19 5.99 -1.24 3.48
N LEU A 20 6.00 -2.53 3.83
CA LEU A 20 6.98 -3.11 4.75
C LEU A 20 8.41 -2.92 4.24
N GLU A 21 8.69 -3.26 2.98
CA GLU A 21 10.00 -3.05 2.36
C GLU A 21 10.40 -1.56 2.37
N THR A 22 9.46 -0.71 1.99
CA THR A 22 9.69 0.72 1.85
C THR A 22 9.94 1.37 3.22
N PHE A 23 9.20 0.97 4.25
CA PHE A 23 9.39 1.41 5.62
C PHE A 23 10.74 0.92 6.18
N TYR A 24 11.11 -0.34 5.91
CA TYR A 24 12.39 -0.89 6.33
C TYR A 24 13.58 -0.10 5.76
N ARG A 25 13.53 0.28 4.48
CA ARG A 25 14.66 0.95 3.80
C ARG A 25 14.91 2.40 4.24
N LYS A 26 13.86 3.16 4.58
CA LYS A 26 13.99 4.63 4.81
C LYS A 26 13.23 5.16 6.03
N GLY A 27 12.48 4.32 6.72
CA GLY A 27 11.61 4.72 7.82
C GLY A 27 10.23 5.20 7.37
N ILE A 28 9.29 5.14 8.31
CA ILE A 28 7.88 5.47 8.08
C ILE A 28 7.70 6.95 7.74
N ALA A 29 8.36 7.84 8.50
CA ALA A 29 8.22 9.29 8.33
C ALA A 29 8.59 9.77 6.91
N ARG A 30 9.63 9.19 6.30
CA ARG A 30 10.13 9.54 4.96
C ARG A 30 9.46 8.79 3.82
N THR A 31 8.41 8.01 4.10
CA THR A 31 7.68 7.25 3.08
C THR A 31 6.36 7.93 2.72
N SER A 32 5.97 7.83 1.45
CA SER A 32 4.66 8.28 0.95
C SER A 32 3.88 7.11 0.33
N LEU A 33 2.55 7.23 0.27
CA LEU A 33 1.69 6.25 -0.41
C LEU A 33 2.01 6.11 -1.91
N ASN A 34 2.40 7.21 -2.56
CA ASN A 34 2.78 7.19 -3.99
C ASN A 34 4.04 6.36 -4.24
N GLU A 35 4.99 6.41 -3.30
CA GLU A 35 6.22 5.63 -3.40
C GLU A 35 5.96 4.15 -3.12
N ILE A 36 5.10 3.84 -2.15
CA ILE A 36 4.62 2.47 -1.92
C ILE A 36 3.90 1.93 -3.16
N ALA A 37 3.09 2.75 -3.83
CA ALA A 37 2.43 2.36 -5.09
C ALA A 37 3.46 2.01 -6.19
N GLN A 38 4.54 2.79 -6.30
CA GLN A 38 5.62 2.49 -7.25
C GLN A 38 6.33 1.19 -6.88
N THR A 39 6.71 1.00 -5.61
CA THR A 39 7.33 -0.25 -5.13
C THR A 39 6.42 -1.46 -5.37
N ALA A 40 5.11 -1.31 -5.20
CA ALA A 40 4.12 -2.36 -5.45
C ALA A 40 3.81 -2.59 -6.94
N GLY A 41 4.33 -1.77 -7.85
CA GLY A 41 4.06 -1.87 -9.28
C GLY A 41 2.60 -1.57 -9.67
N VAL A 42 1.91 -0.70 -8.90
CA VAL A 42 0.50 -0.35 -9.13
C VAL A 42 0.33 1.13 -9.46
N THR A 43 -0.87 1.53 -9.88
CA THR A 43 -1.16 2.93 -10.17
C THR A 43 -1.12 3.78 -8.90
N ARG A 44 -0.76 5.06 -9.02
CA ARG A 44 -0.69 6.01 -7.88
C ARG A 44 -1.99 6.12 -7.09
N GLY A 45 -3.13 5.91 -7.75
CA GLY A 45 -4.45 5.95 -7.11
C GLY A 45 -4.81 4.67 -6.34
N ALA A 46 -4.14 3.55 -6.58
CA ALA A 46 -4.50 2.26 -5.99
C ALA A 46 -4.43 2.22 -4.45
N PRO A 47 -3.42 2.79 -3.77
CA PRO A 47 -3.39 2.79 -2.30
C PRO A 47 -4.61 3.47 -1.68
N TYR A 48 -5.07 4.58 -2.27
CA TYR A 48 -6.19 5.38 -1.77
C TYR A 48 -7.55 4.67 -1.84
N TRP A 49 -7.65 3.58 -2.59
CA TRP A 49 -8.84 2.70 -2.58
C TRP A 49 -8.87 1.75 -1.38
N HIS A 50 -7.72 1.46 -0.77
CA HIS A 50 -7.57 0.48 0.29
C HIS A 50 -7.27 1.12 1.64
N PHE A 51 -6.60 2.28 1.64
CA PHE A 51 -6.10 2.93 2.82
C PHE A 51 -6.40 4.43 2.77
N LYS A 52 -6.86 4.98 3.89
CA LYS A 52 -7.18 6.42 3.98
C LYS A 52 -5.94 7.29 3.94
N ASN A 53 -4.86 6.83 4.57
CA ASN A 53 -3.58 7.51 4.68
C ASN A 53 -2.46 6.47 4.95
N LYS A 54 -1.24 6.96 5.21
CA LYS A 54 -0.07 6.10 5.45
C LYS A 54 -0.18 5.38 6.79
N GLU A 55 -0.78 6.03 7.78
CA GLU A 55 -0.98 5.52 9.13
C GLU A 55 -1.96 4.34 9.13
N ASP A 56 -3.07 4.44 8.40
CA ASP A 56 -4.05 3.35 8.19
C ASP A 56 -3.43 2.13 7.49
N LEU A 57 -2.52 2.37 6.53
CA LEU A 57 -1.72 1.30 5.91
C LEU A 57 -0.73 0.67 6.89
N PHE A 58 -0.10 1.47 7.75
CA PHE A 58 0.82 0.98 8.76
C PHE A 58 0.10 0.14 9.82
N ASP A 59 -1.03 0.62 10.34
CA ASP A 59 -1.84 -0.09 11.31
C ASP A 59 -2.32 -1.44 10.75
N ALA A 60 -2.71 -1.47 9.47
CA ALA A 60 -3.12 -2.70 8.79
C ALA A 60 -2.02 -3.78 8.68
N LEU A 61 -0.74 -3.44 8.89
CA LEU A 61 0.34 -4.44 8.92
C LEU A 61 0.35 -5.27 10.22
N PHE A 62 -0.35 -4.81 11.27
CA PHE A 62 -0.34 -5.41 12.60
C PHE A 62 -1.73 -5.87 13.07
N GLN A 63 -2.72 -5.87 12.17
CA GLN A 63 -4.07 -6.41 12.38
C GLN A 63 -4.23 -7.75 11.67
#